data_AF-A0A2V7BSU2-F1
#
_entry.id   AF-A0A2V7BSU2-F1
#
_cell.length_a   1.000
_cell.length_b   1.000
_cell.length_c   1.000
_cell.angle_alpha   90.00
_cell.angle_beta   90.00
_cell.angle_gamma   90.00
#
_symmetry.space_group_name_H-M   'P 1'
#
loop_
_entity.id
_entity.type
_entity.pdbx_description
1 polymer ?
#
loop_
_entity_poly.entity_id
_entity_poly.type
_entity_poly.pdbx_seq_one_letter_code
_entity_poly.pdbx_strand_id
1 'polypeptide(L)'
;MTRLRPVALALLLVLSLPAAARAQAAPLAPAPPPIVVGRVLTIDECIAIALEAQPLIQATLYDYAAARARVREALAPLLPQLSGTASATRSSSTVLSTSTTTRRTVAVSISRQPADTFLAQVQLSQLLFDFGKTLAA
;
A
#
# COMPACT_ATOMS: atom_id res chain seq x y z
N MET A 1 -29.73 7.83 15.95
CA MET A 1 -28.52 8.51 15.39
C MET A 1 -27.61 7.50 14.67
N THR A 2 -28.14 6.75 13.70
CA THR A 2 -27.49 5.51 13.18
C THR A 2 -27.07 5.60 11.70
N ARG A 3 -27.37 6.71 11.02
CA ARG A 3 -27.10 6.91 9.58
C ARG A 3 -25.72 7.53 9.29
N LEU A 4 -25.01 8.05 10.30
CA LEU A 4 -23.69 8.68 10.13
C LEU A 4 -22.53 7.66 10.04
N ARG A 5 -22.69 6.50 10.68
CA ARG A 5 -21.71 5.40 10.70
C ARG A 5 -21.38 4.80 9.33
N PRO A 6 -22.36 4.49 8.44
CA PRO A 6 -22.03 3.98 7.12
C PRO A 6 -21.34 5.03 6.24
N VAL A 7 -21.65 6.32 6.43
CA VAL A 7 -21.04 7.42 5.66
C VAL A 7 -19.58 7.62 6.05
N ALA A 8 -19.27 7.59 7.35
CA ALA A 8 -17.88 7.68 7.83
C ALA A 8 -17.04 6.45 7.42
N LEU A 9 -17.62 5.25 7.45
CA LEU A 9 -16.97 4.03 6.97
C LEU A 9 -16.71 4.09 5.44
N ALA A 10 -17.68 4.58 4.67
CA ALA A 10 -17.54 4.74 3.22
C ALA A 10 -16.49 5.80 2.87
N LEU A 11 -16.43 6.92 3.59
CA LEU A 11 -15.44 7.98 3.37
C LEU A 11 -14.02 7.50 3.67
N LEU A 12 -13.84 6.72 4.74
CA LEU A 12 -12.53 6.19 5.14
C LEU A 12 -12.07 5.06 4.20
N LEU A 13 -13.00 4.26 3.67
CA LEU A 13 -12.74 3.29 2.61
C LEU A 13 -12.26 4.00 1.32
N VAL A 14 -12.93 5.08 0.91
CA VAL A 14 -12.56 5.90 -0.26
C VAL A 14 -11.18 6.57 -0.10
N LEU A 15 -10.82 7.02 1.10
CA LEU A 15 -9.54 7.67 1.38
C LEU A 15 -8.36 6.69 1.49
N SER A 16 -8.64 5.41 1.80
CA SER A 16 -7.64 4.35 1.96
C SER A 16 -7.33 3.55 0.69
N LEU A 17 -8.04 3.81 -0.41
CA LEU A 17 -7.58 3.31 -1.70
C LEU A 17 -6.24 3.99 -2.01
N PRO A 18 -5.18 3.22 -2.29
CA PRO A 18 -4.01 3.84 -2.87
C PRO A 18 -4.50 4.55 -4.13
N ALA A 19 -4.02 5.76 -4.40
CA ALA A 19 -4.18 6.42 -5.68
C ALA A 19 -3.48 5.64 -6.84
N ALA A 20 -3.33 4.32 -6.72
CA ALA A 20 -2.82 3.37 -7.69
C ALA A 20 -3.92 2.79 -8.59
N ALA A 21 -5.09 3.43 -8.64
CA ALA A 21 -6.15 3.13 -9.60
C ALA A 21 -6.56 4.38 -10.40
N ARG A 22 -5.59 5.18 -10.85
CA ARG A 22 -5.62 5.45 -12.29
C ARG A 22 -5.26 4.14 -12.94
N ALA A 23 -6.25 3.25 -13.07
CA ALA A 23 -6.18 2.21 -14.06
C ALA A 23 -5.74 2.94 -15.32
N GLN A 24 -4.55 2.60 -15.80
CA GLN A 24 -4.23 2.66 -17.20
C GLN A 24 -5.55 2.35 -17.92
N ALA A 25 -6.21 3.36 -18.46
CA ALA A 25 -6.66 3.20 -19.83
C ALA A 25 -5.37 2.76 -20.49
N ALA A 26 -5.21 1.44 -20.69
CA ALA A 26 -4.20 0.94 -21.58
C ALA A 26 -4.38 1.85 -22.79
N PRO A 27 -3.39 2.68 -23.15
CA PRO A 27 -3.44 3.31 -24.46
C PRO A 27 -3.78 2.13 -25.37
N LEU A 28 -4.89 2.23 -26.11
CA LEU A 28 -5.21 1.26 -27.15
C LEU A 28 -3.88 1.02 -27.85
N ALA A 29 -3.27 -0.14 -27.55
CA ALA A 29 -1.97 -0.43 -28.08
C ALA A 29 -2.18 -0.31 -29.58
N PRO A 30 -1.41 0.53 -30.29
CA PRO A 30 -1.54 0.63 -31.72
C PRO A 30 -1.60 -0.79 -32.23
N ALA A 31 -2.65 -1.12 -33.01
CA ALA A 31 -2.82 -2.46 -33.54
C ALA A 31 -1.46 -2.93 -34.04
N PRO A 32 -0.95 -4.10 -33.58
CA PRO A 32 0.39 -4.53 -33.94
C PRO A 32 0.49 -4.43 -35.47
N PRO A 33 1.53 -3.77 -36.00
CA PRO A 33 1.66 -3.60 -37.44
C PRO A 33 1.50 -4.98 -38.08
N PRO A 34 0.78 -5.09 -39.21
CA PRO A 34 0.54 -6.38 -39.84
C PRO A 34 1.87 -7.10 -39.95
N ILE A 35 1.96 -8.28 -39.34
CA ILE A 35 3.16 -9.11 -39.43
C ILE A 35 3.23 -9.50 -40.91
N VAL A 36 4.04 -8.78 -41.68
CA VAL A 36 4.25 -9.05 -43.09
C VAL A 36 5.17 -10.27 -43.17
N VAL A 37 4.58 -11.45 -42.99
CA VAL A 37 5.26 -12.73 -43.13
C VAL A 37 5.66 -12.86 -44.61
N GLY A 38 6.96 -12.81 -44.89
CA GLY A 38 7.51 -13.05 -46.24
C GLY A 38 8.18 -11.86 -46.93
N ARG A 39 8.28 -10.68 -46.29
CA ARG A 39 9.13 -9.60 -46.86
C ARG A 39 10.60 -9.82 -46.49
N VAL A 40 11.50 -9.60 -47.45
CA VAL A 40 12.94 -9.51 -47.17
C VAL A 40 13.15 -8.24 -46.34
N LEU A 41 13.48 -8.40 -45.07
CA LEU A 41 13.84 -7.29 -44.19
C LEU A 41 15.27 -6.86 -44.47
N THR A 42 15.46 -5.56 -44.69
CA THR A 42 16.78 -4.95 -44.70
C THR A 42 17.34 -4.89 -43.28
N ILE A 43 18.66 -4.78 -43.15
CA ILE A 43 19.33 -4.71 -41.84
C ILE A 43 18.79 -3.54 -41.01
N ASP A 44 18.53 -2.38 -41.64
CA ASP A 44 17.98 -1.21 -40.96
C ASP A 44 16.58 -1.47 -40.39
N GLU A 45 15.73 -2.20 -41.12
CA GLU A 45 14.39 -2.57 -40.62
C GLU A 45 14.47 -3.56 -39.46
N CYS A 46 15.41 -4.52 -39.51
CA CYS A 46 15.66 -5.43 -38.39
C CYS A 46 16.13 -4.68 -37.14
N ILE A 47 16.99 -3.67 -37.30
CA ILE A 47 17.45 -2.82 -36.19
C ILE A 47 16.29 -2.00 -35.63
N ALA A 48 15.46 -1.40 -36.48
CA ALA A 48 14.29 -0.63 -36.04
C ALA A 48 13.32 -1.49 -35.21
N ILE A 49 12.98 -2.69 -35.69
CA ILE A 49 12.11 -3.62 -34.98
C ILE A 49 12.75 -4.08 -33.66
N ALA A 50 14.06 -4.35 -33.67
CA ALA A 50 14.78 -4.72 -32.45
C ALA A 50 14.76 -3.58 -31.42
N LEU A 51 14.98 -2.33 -31.82
CA LEU A 51 14.92 -1.19 -30.90
C LEU A 51 13.52 -0.97 -30.33
N GLU A 52 12.47 -1.23 -31.10
CA GLU A 52 11.09 -1.09 -30.63
C GLU A 52 10.64 -2.23 -29.70
N ALA A 53 10.94 -3.49 -30.05
CA ALA A 53 10.30 -4.66 -29.47
C ALA A 53 11.24 -5.61 -28.69
N GLN A 54 12.57 -5.40 -28.70
CA GLN A 54 13.50 -6.34 -28.08
C GLN A 54 13.27 -6.46 -26.57
N PRO A 55 12.99 -7.68 -26.03
CA PRO A 55 12.70 -7.87 -24.61
C PRO A 55 13.84 -7.45 -23.68
N LEU A 56 15.10 -7.61 -24.10
CA LEU A 56 16.25 -7.24 -23.30
C LEU A 56 16.32 -5.71 -23.07
N ILE A 57 16.06 -4.90 -24.10
CA ILE A 57 16.04 -3.44 -23.96
C ILE A 57 14.93 -3.04 -23.00
N GLN A 58 13.73 -3.61 -23.17
CA GLN A 58 12.60 -3.36 -22.28
C GLN A 58 12.93 -3.74 -20.83
N ALA A 59 13.53 -4.90 -20.59
CA ALA A 59 13.96 -5.33 -19.25
C ALA A 59 14.92 -4.29 -18.62
N THR A 60 15.95 -3.86 -19.36
CA THR A 60 16.91 -2.85 -18.84
C THR A 60 16.26 -1.50 -18.54
N LEU A 61 15.23 -1.09 -19.29
CA LEU A 61 14.49 0.15 -19.01
C LEU A 61 13.69 0.05 -17.70
N TYR A 62 13.07 -1.10 -17.44
CA TYR A 62 12.37 -1.36 -16.17
C TYR A 62 13.35 -1.46 -14.99
N ASP A 63 14.51 -2.08 -15.20
CA ASP A 63 15.59 -2.13 -14.20
C ASP A 63 16.08 -0.72 -13.84
N TYR A 64 16.26 0.15 -14.84
CA TYR A 64 16.59 1.56 -14.62
C TYR A 64 15.49 2.30 -13.85
N ALA A 65 14.23 2.10 -14.20
CA ALA A 65 13.11 2.70 -13.49
C ALA A 65 13.04 2.24 -12.02
N ALA A 66 13.30 0.96 -11.76
CA ALA A 66 13.39 0.40 -10.42
C ALA A 66 14.56 1.00 -9.63
N ALA A 67 15.75 1.08 -10.22
CA ALA A 67 16.92 1.73 -9.62
C ALA A 67 16.62 3.19 -9.25
N ARG A 68 15.96 3.94 -10.14
CA ARG A 68 15.53 5.32 -9.86
C ARG A 68 14.54 5.41 -8.70
N ALA A 69 13.64 4.43 -8.57
CA ALA A 69 12.72 4.35 -7.44
C ALA A 69 13.46 4.06 -6.12
N ARG A 70 14.47 3.18 -6.13
CA ARG A 70 15.31 2.89 -4.97
C ARG A 70 16.06 4.12 -4.45
N VAL A 71 16.56 4.97 -5.35
CA VAL A 71 17.17 6.26 -4.94
C VAL A 71 16.17 7.13 -4.19
N ARG A 72 14.91 7.17 -4.63
CA ARG A 72 13.86 7.94 -3.94
C ARG A 72 13.48 7.33 -2.60
N GLU A 73 13.43 6.00 -2.52
CA GLU A 73 13.20 5.28 -1.27
C GLU A 73 14.32 5.56 -0.25
N ALA A 74 15.58 5.58 -0.69
CA ALA A 74 16.73 5.88 0.17
C ALA A 74 16.70 7.30 0.74
N LEU A 75 16.17 8.28 -0.02
CA LEU A 75 16.02 9.66 0.42
C LEU A 75 14.74 9.94 1.21
N ALA A 76 13.77 9.01 1.21
CA ALA A 76 12.49 9.18 1.90
C ALA A 76 12.60 9.50 3.40
N PRO A 77 13.57 8.95 4.17
CA PRO A 77 13.71 9.24 5.60
C PRO A 77 14.00 10.71 5.93
N LEU A 78 14.48 11.50 4.97
CA LEU A 78 14.70 12.94 5.13
C LEU A 78 13.40 13.75 5.12
N LEU A 79 12.31 13.15 4.64
CA LEU A 79 10.99 13.75 4.64
C LEU A 79 10.23 13.42 5.92
N PRO A 80 9.31 14.29 6.38
CA PRO A 80 8.40 13.96 7.47
C PRO A 80 7.61 12.67 7.16
N GLN A 81 7.69 11.71 8.06
CA GLN A 81 6.98 10.44 7.98
C GLN A 81 5.63 10.56 8.67
N LEU A 82 4.55 10.35 7.93
CA LEU A 82 3.20 10.31 8.45
C LEU A 82 2.67 8.88 8.36
N SER A 83 2.34 8.27 9.50
CA SER A 83 1.73 6.95 9.56
C SER A 83 0.36 7.03 10.25
N GLY A 84 -0.57 6.19 9.81
CA GLY A 84 -1.89 6.05 10.40
C GLY A 84 -2.20 4.59 10.64
N THR A 85 -2.72 4.26 11.82
CA THR A 85 -3.14 2.90 12.18
C THR A 85 -4.57 2.93 12.68
N ALA A 86 -5.35 1.92 12.30
CA ALA A 86 -6.69 1.71 12.82
C ALA A 86 -6.85 0.24 13.17
N SER A 87 -7.26 -0.06 14.40
CA SER A 87 -7.43 -1.41 14.92
C SER A 87 -8.76 -1.55 15.64
N ALA A 88 -9.42 -2.68 15.48
CA ALA A 88 -10.59 -3.05 16.24
C ALA A 88 -10.41 -4.50 16.72
N THR A 89 -10.54 -4.73 18.03
CA THR A 89 -10.24 -6.03 18.61
C THR A 89 -11.42 -6.59 19.38
N ARG A 90 -11.99 -7.70 18.90
CA ARG A 90 -12.97 -8.43 19.71
C ARG A 90 -12.23 -9.20 20.81
N SER A 91 -12.58 -8.95 22.07
CA SER A 91 -11.98 -9.66 23.21
C SER A 91 -13.06 -10.22 24.13
N SER A 92 -12.95 -11.49 24.50
CA SER A 92 -13.77 -12.10 25.55
C SER A 92 -12.88 -12.57 26.69
N SER A 93 -13.23 -12.21 27.92
CA SER A 93 -12.52 -12.63 29.13
C SER A 93 -13.53 -13.07 30.19
N THR A 94 -13.21 -14.13 30.93
CA THR A 94 -14.02 -14.60 32.04
C THR A 94 -13.31 -14.27 33.34
N VAL A 95 -13.95 -13.50 34.22
CA VAL A 95 -13.41 -13.09 35.52
C VAL A 95 -14.24 -13.73 36.62
N LEU A 96 -13.57 -14.29 37.63
CA LEU A 96 -14.22 -14.82 38.83
C LEU A 96 -14.46 -13.65 39.79
N SER A 97 -15.72 -13.40 40.13
CA SER A 97 -16.12 -12.39 41.12
C SER A 97 -16.68 -13.07 42.35
N THR A 98 -16.07 -12.79 43.51
CA THR A 98 -16.52 -13.34 44.79
C THR A 98 -17.22 -12.24 45.59
N SER A 99 -18.50 -12.43 45.88
CA SER A 99 -19.25 -11.52 46.75
C SER A 99 -18.73 -11.65 48.18
N THR A 100 -18.22 -10.56 48.77
CA THR A 100 -17.72 -10.53 50.15
C THR A 100 -18.83 -10.74 51.19
N THR A 101 -20.06 -10.33 50.87
CA THR A 101 -21.24 -10.49 51.74
C THR A 101 -21.82 -11.92 51.69
N THR A 102 -21.84 -12.55 50.52
CA THR A 102 -22.50 -13.86 50.31
C THR A 102 -21.50 -15.02 50.22
N ARG A 103 -20.18 -14.73 50.24
CA ARG A 103 -19.06 -15.67 50.01
C ARG A 103 -19.20 -16.57 48.78
N ARG A 104 -20.03 -16.16 47.81
CA ARG A 104 -20.29 -16.91 46.58
C ARG A 104 -19.40 -16.39 45.47
N THR A 105 -18.68 -17.30 44.82
CA THR A 105 -17.89 -17.01 43.62
C THR A 105 -18.74 -17.28 42.38
N VAL A 106 -18.81 -16.30 41.48
CA VAL A 106 -19.54 -16.39 40.21
C VAL A 106 -18.58 -16.04 39.08
N ALA A 107 -18.59 -16.83 38.01
CA ALA A 107 -17.87 -16.50 36.79
C ALA A 107 -18.68 -15.48 35.97
N VAL A 108 -18.08 -14.32 35.69
CA VAL A 108 -18.67 -13.26 34.87
C VAL A 108 -17.92 -13.22 33.54
N SER A 109 -18.64 -13.42 32.44
CA SER A 109 -18.08 -13.27 31.09
C SER A 109 -18.21 -11.83 30.61
N ILE A 110 -17.08 -11.23 30.27
CA ILE A 110 -16.99 -9.89 29.70
C ILE A 110 -16.62 -10.06 28.24
N SER A 111 -17.53 -9.67 27.34
CA SER A 111 -17.30 -9.66 25.89
C SER A 111 -17.28 -8.22 25.41
N ARG A 112 -16.16 -7.80 24.80
CA ARG A 112 -16.04 -6.50 24.13
C ARG A 112 -16.20 -6.70 22.63
N GLN A 113 -17.13 -5.97 22.05
CA GLN A 113 -17.33 -5.96 20.60
C GLN A 113 -16.26 -5.08 19.95
N PRO A 114 -15.96 -5.28 18.65
CA PRO A 114 -15.04 -4.41 17.90
C PRO A 114 -15.39 -2.92 17.96
N ALA A 115 -16.67 -2.59 18.16
CA ALA A 115 -17.14 -1.21 18.34
C ALA A 115 -16.68 -0.59 19.67
N ASP A 116 -16.43 -1.42 20.69
CA ASP A 116 -16.02 -0.98 22.03
C ASP A 116 -14.49 -0.81 22.14
N THR A 117 -13.75 -1.36 21.16
CA THR A 117 -12.27 -1.45 21.15
C THR A 117 -11.68 -0.89 19.86
N PHE A 118 -12.42 0.00 19.19
CA PHE A 118 -11.91 0.71 18.02
C PHE A 118 -10.91 1.78 18.45
N LEU A 119 -9.69 1.68 17.93
CA LEU A 119 -8.61 2.65 18.14
C LEU A 119 -8.08 3.08 16.78
N ALA A 120 -7.97 4.39 16.58
CA ALA A 120 -7.32 4.98 15.43
C ALA A 120 -6.26 5.96 15.92
N GLN A 121 -5.05 5.86 15.37
CA GLN A 121 -3.91 6.69 15.72
C GLN A 121 -3.26 7.22 14.46
N VAL A 122 -2.78 8.46 14.52
CA VAL A 122 -1.94 9.08 13.50
C VAL A 122 -0.64 9.50 14.18
N GLN A 123 0.49 9.21 13.56
CA GLN A 123 1.82 9.55 14.07
C GLN A 123 2.60 10.29 12.99
N LEU A 124 3.18 11.43 13.37
CA LEU A 124 4.13 12.18 12.56
C LEU A 124 5.52 12.05 13.20
N SER A 125 6.51 11.62 12.43
CA SER A 125 7.91 11.50 12.86
C SER A 125 8.81 12.19 11.83
N GLN A 126 9.71 13.05 12.29
CA GLN A 126 10.65 13.74 11.42
C GLN A 126 12.06 13.59 11.97
N LEU A 127 12.96 13.15 11.09
CA LEU A 127 14.39 13.17 11.36
C LEU A 127 14.90 14.60 11.15
N LEU A 128 15.24 15.30 12.23
CA LEU A 128 15.76 16.66 12.16
C LEU A 128 17.21 16.71 11.70
N PHE A 129 18.02 15.72 12.10
CA PHE A 129 19.42 15.66 11.76
C PHE A 129 19.98 14.25 11.80
N ASP A 130 20.76 13.88 10.78
CA ASP A 130 21.23 12.50 10.58
C ASP A 130 22.76 12.35 10.49
N PHE A 131 23.52 13.45 10.53
CA PHE A 131 24.99 13.43 10.35
C PHE A 131 25.46 12.70 9.07
N GLY A 132 24.62 12.65 8.03
CA GLY A 132 24.97 12.07 6.73
C GLY A 132 24.84 10.55 6.58
N LYS A 133 24.22 9.82 7.52
CA LYS A 133 24.06 8.35 7.39
C LYS A 133 23.21 7.93 6.20
N THR A 134 22.15 8.66 5.92
CA THR A 134 21.25 8.49 4.76
C THR A 134 21.89 8.79 3.40
N LEU A 135 23.02 9.50 3.37
CA LEU A 135 23.76 9.83 2.13
C LEU A 135 24.99 8.94 1.90
N ALA A 136 25.44 8.23 2.93
CA ALA A 136 26.63 7.39 2.89
C ALA A 136 26.35 5.91 2.57
N ALA A 137 25.07 5.51 2.52
CA ALA A 137 24.59 4.17 2.19
C ALA A 137 24.14 4.10 0.73
#